data_AF-X1JYB7-F1
#
_entry.id   AF-X1JYB7-F1
#
_cell.length_a   1.000
_cell.length_b   1.000
_cell.length_c   1.000
_cell.angle_alpha   90.00
_cell.angle_beta   90.00
_cell.angle_gamma   90.00
#
_symmetry.space_group_name_H-M   'P 1'
#
loop_
_entity.id
_entity.type
_entity.pdbx_description
1 polymer ?
#
loop_
_entity_poly.entity_id
_entity_poly.type
_entity_poly.pdbx_seq_one_letter_code
_entity_poly.pdbx_strand_id
1 'polypeptide(L)' 'VTVFGKQGESSAEYLKKGRSCLVEGILDQEKWVNKENEKRSRIKIIANRVVFLSSPSKETEQPVPAENEPAQE' A
#
# COMPACT_ATOMS: atom_id res chain seq x y z
N VAL A 1 -3.70 -9.72 4.37
CA VAL A 1 -4.97 -9.01 4.17
C VAL A 1 -5.47 -9.38 2.79
N THR A 2 -6.78 -9.61 2.65
CA THR A 2 -7.42 -9.92 1.38
C THR A 2 -8.57 -8.95 1.18
N VAL A 3 -8.65 -8.34 0.00
CA VAL A 3 -9.68 -7.36 -0.38
C VAL A 3 -10.34 -7.87 -1.66
N PHE A 4 -11.66 -7.79 -1.73
CA PHE A 4 -12.44 -8.29 -2.86
C PHE A 4 -13.31 -7.20 -3.48
N GLY A 5 -13.84 -7.47 -4.68
CA GLY A 5 -14.73 -6.57 -5.41
C GLY A 5 -14.10 -5.20 -5.72
N LYS A 6 -14.94 -4.17 -5.78
CA LYS A 6 -14.55 -2.80 -6.15
C LYS A 6 -13.41 -2.23 -5.30
N GLN A 7 -13.41 -2.52 -4.00
CA GLN A 7 -12.34 -2.07 -3.10
C GLN A 7 -11.01 -2.77 -3.41
N GLY A 8 -11.04 -4.01 -3.87
CA GLY A 8 -9.85 -4.74 -4.33
C GLY A 8 -9.28 -4.14 -5.61
N GLU A 9 -10.14 -3.78 -6.57
CA GLU A 9 -9.75 -3.13 -7.81
C GLU A 9 -9.10 -1.76 -7.55
N SER A 10 -9.75 -0.90 -6.76
CA SER A 10 -9.17 0.39 -6.38
C SER A 10 -7.86 0.24 -5.59
N SER A 11 -7.75 -0.79 -4.75
CA SER A 11 -6.50 -1.10 -4.04
C SER A 11 -5.38 -1.48 -5.00
N ALA A 12 -5.65 -2.28 -6.02
CA ALA A 12 -4.65 -2.67 -7.02
C ALA A 12 -4.19 -1.48 -7.89
N GLU A 13 -5.11 -0.57 -8.21
CA GLU A 13 -4.82 0.62 -9.01
C GLU A 13 -3.98 1.65 -8.23
N TYR A 14 -4.42 2.02 -7.02
CA TYR A 14 -3.89 3.17 -6.28
C TYR A 14 -2.88 2.85 -5.18
N LEU A 15 -2.85 1.63 -4.63
CA LEU A 15 -1.82 1.27 -3.65
C LEU A 15 -0.51 0.89 -4.34
N LYS A 16 0.58 1.51 -3.87
CA LYS A 16 1.94 1.14 -4.21
C LYS A 16 2.71 0.82 -2.92
N LYS A 17 3.82 0.09 -3.04
CA LYS A 17 4.69 -0.22 -1.91
C LYS A 17 5.08 1.07 -1.17
N GLY A 18 4.93 1.07 0.16
CA GLY A 18 5.26 2.21 1.02
C GLY A 18 4.15 3.25 1.19
N ARG A 19 3.00 3.11 0.51
CA ARG A 19 1.83 3.95 0.77
C ARG A 19 1.11 3.49 2.04
N SER A 20 0.74 4.46 2.88
CA SER A 20 -0.03 4.20 4.10
C SER A 20 -1.51 4.00 3.77
N CYS A 21 -2.15 3.07 4.45
CA CYS A 21 -3.60 2.85 4.35
C CYS A 21 -4.15 2.30 5.67
N LEU A 22 -5.42 2.59 5.92
CA LEU A 22 -6.20 1.99 7.01
C LEU A 22 -7.09 0.90 6.41
N VAL A 23 -7.12 -0.25 7.07
CA VAL A 23 -7.88 -1.42 6.65
C VAL A 23 -8.81 -1.84 7.77
N GLU A 24 -10.11 -1.87 7.48
CA GLU A 24 -11.15 -2.35 8.39
C GLU A 24 -11.77 -3.63 7.81
N GLY A 25 -11.99 -4.61 8.66
CA GLY A 25 -12.43 -5.92 8.21
C GLY A 25 -12.58 -6.92 9.33
N ILE A 26 -12.70 -8.19 8.93
CA ILE A 26 -12.92 -9.31 9.83
C ILE A 26 -11.65 -10.15 9.90
N LEU A 27 -11.31 -10.61 11.10
CA LEU A 27 -10.24 -11.58 11.32
C LEU A 27 -10.71 -12.96 10.87
N ASP A 28 -9.95 -13.58 9.97
CA ASP A 28 -10.25 -14.90 9.43
C ASP A 28 -9.07 -15.84 9.67
N GLN A 29 -9.39 -17.05 10.15
CA GLN A 29 -8.41 -18.11 10.35
C GLN A 29 -8.60 -19.19 9.28
N GLU A 30 -7.75 -19.13 8.26
CA GLU A 30 -7.75 -20.09 7.18
C GLU A 30 -6.88 -21.29 7.55
N LYS A 31 -7.43 -22.50 7.40
CA LYS A 31 -6.71 -23.76 7.53
C LYS A 31 -6.66 -24.45 6.18
N TRP A 32 -5.48 -24.88 5.75
CA TRP A 32 -5.31 -25.62 4.51
C TRP A 32 -4.25 -26.72 4.67
N VAL A 33 -4.24 -27.65 3.71
CA VAL A 33 -3.20 -28.69 3.61
C VAL A 33 -2.23 -28.26 2.52
N ASN A 34 -0.94 -28.23 2.82
CA ASN A 34 0.08 -27.89 1.81
C ASN A 34 0.34 -29.09 0.88
N LYS A 35 1.20 -28.89 -0.12
CA LYS A 35 1.56 -29.94 -1.09
C LYS A 35 2.28 -31.13 -0.43
N GLU A 36 2.86 -30.94 0.74
CA GLU A 36 3.56 -31.95 1.54
C GLU A 36 2.64 -32.65 2.55
N ASN A 37 1.32 -32.48 2.41
CA ASN A 37 0.28 -33.06 3.28
C ASN A 37 0.26 -32.57 4.74
N GLU A 38 0.95 -31.46 5.03
CA GLU A 38 0.96 -30.86 6.35
C GLU A 38 -0.22 -29.89 6.54
N LYS A 39 -0.86 -29.93 7.72
CA LYS A 39 -1.90 -28.97 8.10
C LYS A 39 -1.26 -27.65 8.48
N ARG A 40 -1.60 -26.59 7.76
CA ARG A 40 -1.15 -25.22 8.04
C ARG A 40 -2.35 -24.35 8.39
N SER A 41 -2.09 -23.29 9.16
CA SER A 41 -3.09 -22.27 9.47
C SER A 41 -2.50 -20.88 9.32
N ARG A 42 -3.31 -19.93 8.89
CA ARG A 42 -2.93 -18.52 8.70
C ARG A 42 -4.06 -17.64 9.20
N ILE A 43 -3.65 -16.60 9.90
CA ILE A 43 -4.54 -15.51 10.24
C ILE A 43 -4.44 -14.46 9.14
N LYS A 44 -5.59 -14.08 8.58
CA LYS A 44 -5.72 -13.01 7.60
C LYS A 44 -6.85 -12.07 8.01
N ILE A 45 -6.87 -10.89 7.41
CA ILE A 45 -7.99 -9.95 7.54
C ILE A 45 -8.68 -9.91 6.19
N ILE A 46 -9.99 -10.15 6.18
CA ILE A 46 -10.86 -9.92 5.02
C ILE A 46 -11.35 -8.48 5.13
N ALA A 47 -10.87 -7.61 4.24
CA ALA A 47 -11.15 -6.18 4.30
C ALA A 47 -12.53 -5.87 3.73
N ASN A 48 -13.35 -5.18 4.54
CA ASN A 48 -14.63 -4.61 4.11
C ASN A 48 -14.45 -3.18 3.61
N ARG A 49 -13.47 -2.45 4.18
CA ARG A 49 -13.17 -1.07 3.83
C ARG A 49 -11.67 -0.81 3.84
N VAL A 50 -11.21 -0.10 2.82
CA VAL A 50 -9.83 0.39 2.71
C VAL A 50 -9.88 1.90 2.57
N VAL A 51 -9.12 2.60 3.40
CA VAL A 51 -8.95 4.06 3.35
C VAL A 51 -7.50 4.35 2.99
N PHE A 52 -7.29 5.02 1.87
CA PHE A 52 -5.97 5.46 1.47
C PHE A 52 -5.57 6.69 2.29
N LEU A 53 -4.41 6.62 2.93
CA LEU A 53 -3.85 7.74 3.67
C LEU A 53 -2.83 8.43 2.75
N SER A 54 -2.77 9.75 2.82
CA SER A 54 -1.73 10.48 2.10
C SER A 54 -0.36 10.07 2.65
N SER A 55 0.59 9.77 1.78
CA SER A 55 1.98 9.63 2.19
C SER A 55 2.45 10.99 2.70
N PRO A 56 3.19 11.09 3.83
CA PRO A 56 3.97 12.28 4.08
C PRO A 56 4.85 12.47 2.86
N SER A 57 4.73 13.62 2.20
CA SER A 57 5.53 13.97 1.04
C SER A 57 6.98 13.65 1.38
N LYS A 58 7.52 12.61 0.74
CA LYS A 58 8.97 12.46 0.69
C LYS A 58 9.38 13.62 -0.19
N GLU A 59 9.71 14.73 0.46
CA GLU A 59 10.45 15.86 -0.07
C GLU A 59 11.69 15.26 -0.73
N THR A 60 11.51 14.85 -1.98
CA THR A 60 12.58 14.43 -2.85
C THR A 60 13.02 15.75 -3.42
N GLU A 61 14.09 16.29 -2.83
CA GLU A 61 14.94 17.36 -3.33
C GLU A 61 14.47 17.90 -4.67
N GLN A 62 13.75 19.02 -4.64
CA GLN A 62 13.78 19.92 -5.78
C GLN A 62 15.26 20.33 -5.91
N PRO A 63 15.96 20.04 -7.01
CA PRO A 63 17.21 20.72 -7.25
C PRO A 63 16.85 22.21 -7.34
N VAL A 64 17.33 22.98 -6.36
CA VAL A 64 17.24 24.43 -6.40
C VAL A 64 17.79 24.87 -7.76
N PRO A 65 17.01 25.57 -8.60
CA PRO A 65 17.58 26.19 -9.79
C PRO A 65 18.67 27.14 -9.30
N ALA A 66 19.89 26.93 -9.79
CA ALA A 66 21.00 27.84 -9.55
C ALA A 66 20.65 29.19 -10.21
N GLU A 67 20.02 30.06 -9.44
CA GLU A 67 19.87 31.47 -9.76
C GLU A 67 21.07 32.23 -9.18
N ASN A 68 21.73 32.97 -10.08
CA ASN A 68 22.76 34.01 -9.96
C ASN A 68 24.06 33.61 -10.69
N GLU A 69 24.52 34.30 -11.73
CA GLU A 69 24.52 35.76 -11.93
C GLU A 69 24.63 36.13 -13.43
N PRO A 70 23.99 37.21 -13.92
CA PRO A 70 24.25 37.77 -15.24
C PRO A 70 25.58 38.56 -15.23
N ALA A 71 26.62 38.03 -15.85
CA ALA A 71 27.79 38.84 -16.21
C ALA A 71 27.40 39.73 -17.39
N GLN A 72 27.28 41.02 -17.10
CA GLN A 72 26.99 42.11 -18.04
C GLN A 72 28.17 42.34 -19.01
N GLU A 73 27.81 42.76 -20.23
CA GLU A 73 28.52 43.56 -21.25
C GLU A 73 30.01 43.29 -21.57
#